data_AF-A0A2U1T534-F1
#
_entry.id   AF-A0A2U1T534-F1
#
_cell.length_a   1.000
_cell.length_b   1.000
_cell.length_c   1.000
_cell.angle_alpha   90.00
_cell.angle_beta   90.00
_cell.angle_gamma   90.00
#
_symmetry.space_group_name_H-M   'P 1'
#
loop_
_entity.id
_entity.type
_entity.pdbx_description
1 polymer ?
#
loop_
_entity_poly.entity_id
_entity_poly.type
_entity_poly.pdbx_seq_one_letter_code
_entity_poly.pdbx_strand_id
1 'polypeptide(L)'
;MSSEPCPCSCAHVQALICEIIDSDCSETRAAEIRAEISRCEECARRLESERAIRMLMRRCCSEETAPGYLRERITTQINIIRGR
;
A
#
# COMPACT_ATOMS: atom_id res chain seq x y z
N MET A 1 28.84 6.32 4.61
CA MET A 1 27.98 5.30 5.25
C MET A 1 27.53 4.40 4.13
N SER A 2 28.23 3.28 3.94
CA SER A 2 28.05 2.41 2.79
C SER A 2 26.86 1.51 3.05
N SER A 3 25.78 1.66 2.29
CA SER A 3 24.75 0.64 2.19
C SER A 3 25.37 -0.53 1.42
N GLU A 4 25.86 -1.54 2.13
CA GLU A 4 26.18 -2.81 1.50
C GLU A 4 24.90 -3.33 0.81
N PRO A 5 24.94 -3.59 -0.52
CA PRO A 5 23.77 -4.01 -1.23
C PRO A 5 23.30 -5.33 -0.66
N CYS A 6 22.04 -5.38 -0.23
CA CYS A 6 21.44 -6.62 0.25
C CYS A 6 21.62 -7.72 -0.81
N PRO A 7 21.97 -8.96 -0.42
CA PRO A 7 22.15 -10.07 -1.36
C PRO A 7 20.83 -10.48 -2.04
N CYS A 8 19.71 -10.00 -1.51
CA CYS A 8 18.39 -10.12 -2.12
C CYS A 8 18.35 -9.27 -3.39
N SER A 9 17.93 -9.84 -4.52
CA SER A 9 17.68 -9.07 -5.74
C SER A 9 16.76 -7.89 -5.42
N CYS A 10 17.31 -6.67 -5.42
CA CYS A 10 16.61 -5.46 -4.97
C CYS A 10 15.30 -5.26 -5.73
N ALA A 11 15.26 -5.63 -7.02
CA ALA A 11 14.06 -5.58 -7.85
C ALA A 11 12.98 -6.59 -7.41
N HIS A 12 13.37 -7.81 -7.03
CA HIS A 12 12.42 -8.84 -6.58
C HIS A 12 11.76 -8.44 -5.26
N VAL A 13 12.56 -8.01 -4.28
CA VAL A 13 12.04 -7.55 -2.98
C VAL A 13 11.12 -6.34 -3.16
N GLN A 14 11.49 -5.40 -4.04
CA GLN A 14 10.63 -4.25 -4.33
C GLN A 14 9.27 -4.68 -4.90
N ALA A 15 9.25 -5.67 -5.82
CA ALA A 15 8.01 -6.19 -6.38
C ALA A 15 7.12 -6.82 -5.28
N LEU A 16 7.70 -7.61 -4.38
CA LEU A 16 6.97 -8.20 -3.25
C LEU A 16 6.44 -7.14 -2.28
N ILE A 17 7.23 -6.09 -2.00
CA ILE A 17 6.79 -4.95 -1.18
C ILE A 17 5.60 -4.24 -1.82
N CYS A 18 5.66 -3.95 -3.13
CA CYS A 18 4.52 -3.36 -3.83
C CYS A 18 3.30 -4.29 -3.77
N GLU A 19 3.49 -5.58 -4.02
CA GLU A 19 2.42 -6.59 -4.00
C GLU A 19 1.69 -6.63 -2.66
N ILE A 20 2.40 -6.71 -1.53
CA ILE A 20 1.77 -6.77 -0.19
C ILE A 20 1.18 -5.45 0.26
N ILE A 21 1.71 -4.33 -0.24
CA ILE A 21 1.26 -3.00 0.15
C ILE A 21 -0.03 -2.63 -0.60
N ASP A 22 -0.17 -3.05 -1.85
CA ASP A 22 -1.37 -2.83 -2.64
C ASP A 22 -2.54 -3.73 -2.25
N SER A 23 -3.74 -3.27 -2.56
CA SER A 23 -5.00 -3.76 -2.00
C SER A 23 -5.46 -5.14 -2.52
N ASP A 24 -4.70 -5.76 -3.42
CA ASP A 24 -5.07 -7.04 -4.06
C ASP A 24 -4.31 -8.25 -3.48
N CYS A 25 -3.60 -8.08 -2.36
CA CYS A 25 -2.88 -9.18 -1.71
C CYS A 25 -3.80 -9.96 -0.77
N SER A 26 -4.01 -11.25 -1.07
CA SER A 26 -4.71 -12.16 -0.14
C SER A 26 -3.93 -12.34 1.15
N GLU A 27 -4.61 -12.65 2.26
CA GLU A 27 -3.94 -12.83 3.57
C GLU A 27 -2.88 -13.94 3.54
N THR A 28 -3.16 -15.04 2.82
CA THR A 28 -2.22 -16.13 2.59
C THR A 28 -0.96 -15.63 1.87
N ARG A 29 -1.14 -14.89 0.78
CA ARG A 29 -0.03 -14.35 0.00
C ARG A 29 0.78 -13.32 0.80
N ALA A 30 0.10 -12.49 1.57
CA ALA A 30 0.75 -11.53 2.46
C ALA A 30 1.60 -12.22 3.53
N ALA A 31 1.21 -13.39 4.02
CA ALA A 31 2.00 -14.17 4.98
C ALA A 31 3.27 -14.75 4.33
N GLU A 32 3.17 -15.29 3.12
CA GLU A 32 4.32 -15.78 2.34
C GLU A 32 5.34 -14.67 2.09
N ILE A 33 4.86 -13.51 1.62
CA ILE A 33 5.71 -12.34 1.34
C ILE A 33 6.41 -11.86 2.62
N ARG A 34 5.70 -11.81 3.75
CA ARG A 34 6.31 -11.45 5.04
C ARG A 34 7.41 -12.43 5.46
N ALA A 35 7.21 -13.73 5.26
CA ALA A 35 8.20 -14.75 5.58
C ALA A 35 9.43 -14.70 4.66
N GLU A 36 9.25 -14.32 3.39
CA GLU A 36 10.36 -14.11 2.46
C GLU A 36 11.18 -12.88 2.86
N ILE A 37 10.50 -11.75 3.10
CA ILE A 37 11.14 -10.48 3.44
C ILE A 37 11.85 -10.55 4.80
N SER A 38 11.31 -11.31 5.77
CA SER A 38 11.92 -11.44 7.11
C SER A 38 13.26 -12.17 7.13
N ARG A 39 13.65 -12.83 6.03
CA ARG A 39 14.99 -13.44 5.90
C ARG A 39 16.10 -12.40 5.82
N CYS A 40 15.78 -11.13 5.55
CA CYS A 40 16.74 -10.04 5.47
C CYS A 40 16.25 -8.83 6.27
N GLU A 41 17.03 -8.42 7.27
CA GLU A 41 16.71 -7.29 8.16
C GLU A 41 16.55 -5.96 7.40
N GLU A 42 17.38 -5.72 6.38
CA GLU A 42 17.27 -4.53 5.51
C GLU A 42 15.93 -4.51 4.77
N CYS A 43 15.52 -5.65 4.20
CA CYS A 43 14.27 -5.77 3.47
C CYS A 43 13.06 -5.63 4.38
N ALA A 44 13.12 -6.19 5.60
CA ALA A 44 12.09 -6.03 6.62
C ALA A 44 11.91 -4.55 7.01
N ARG A 45 13.02 -3.84 7.29
CA ARG A 45 12.98 -2.41 7.60
C ARG A 45 12.43 -1.56 6.45
N ARG A 46 12.73 -1.92 5.19
CA ARG A 46 12.13 -1.25 4.01
C ARG A 46 10.62 -1.42 3.97
N LEU A 47 10.10 -2.64 4.17
CA LEU A 47 8.66 -2.89 4.21
C LEU A 47 7.96 -2.10 5.33
N GLU A 48 8.57 -2.03 6.52
CA GLU A 48 8.05 -1.25 7.64
C GLU A 48 7.97 0.24 7.31
N SER A 49 9.02 0.80 6.69
CA SER A 49 9.08 2.19 6.27
C SER A 49 7.95 2.52 5.28
N GLU A 50 7.77 1.68 4.26
CA GLU A 50 6.72 1.85 3.24
C GLU A 50 5.31 1.75 3.85
N ARG A 51 5.10 0.85 4.81
CA ARG A 51 3.84 0.77 5.57
C ARG A 51 3.58 2.01 6.41
N ALA A 52 4.60 2.55 7.08
CA ALA A 52 4.48 3.77 7.86
C ALA A 52 4.09 4.96 6.96
N ILE A 53 4.73 5.10 5.78
CA ILE A 53 4.37 6.12 4.79
C ILE A 53 2.92 5.95 4.34
N ARG A 54 2.48 4.74 3.98
CA ARG A 54 1.09 4.49 3.57
C ARG A 54 0.10 4.79 4.70
N MET A 55 0.43 4.50 5.95
CA MET A 55 -0.40 4.85 7.11
C MET A 55 -0.53 6.37 7.28
N LEU A 56 0.57 7.11 7.14
CA LEU A 56 0.57 8.58 7.16
C LEU A 56 -0.27 9.16 6.02
N MET A 57 -0.11 8.64 4.80
CA MET A 57 -0.92 9.05 3.65
C MET A 57 -2.41 8.83 3.90
N ARG A 58 -2.79 7.65 4.41
CA ARG A 58 -4.19 7.37 4.76
C ARG A 58 -4.73 8.35 5.78
N ARG A 59 -3.95 8.70 6.81
CA ARG A 59 -4.35 9.69 7.80
C ARG A 59 -4.57 11.06 7.16
N CYS A 60 -3.59 11.60 6.43
CA CYS A 60 -3.71 12.90 5.77
C CYS A 60 -4.90 12.95 4.79
N CYS A 61 -5.06 11.93 3.94
CA CYS A 61 -6.13 11.88 2.95
C CYS A 61 -7.51 11.56 3.55
N SER A 62 -7.58 10.97 4.75
CA SER A 62 -8.87 10.73 5.44
C SER A 62 -9.34 11.95 6.23
N GLU A 63 -8.43 12.82 6.68
CA GLU A 63 -8.75 14.07 7.36
C GLU A 63 -9.28 15.15 6.39
N GLU A 64 -8.97 15.05 5.09
CA GLU A 64 -9.61 15.88 4.05
C GLU A 64 -11.01 15.35 3.70
N THR A 65 -12.02 15.88 4.38
CA THR A 65 -13.42 15.63 4.01
C THR A 65 -13.65 16.14 2.58
N ALA A 66 -13.97 15.23 1.66
CA ALA A 66 -14.29 15.60 0.28
C ALA A 66 -15.35 16.73 0.26
N PRO A 67 -15.13 17.82 -0.51
CA PRO A 67 -16.04 18.96 -0.55
C PRO A 67 -17.49 18.50 -0.79
N GLY A 68 -18.43 19.02 -0.01
CA GLY A 68 -19.83 18.57 -0.03
C GLY A 68 -20.46 18.59 -1.42
N TYR A 69 -20.19 19.63 -2.21
CA TYR A 69 -20.67 19.77 -3.59
C TYR A 69 -20.20 18.63 -4.51
N LEU A 70 -18.98 18.14 -4.29
CA LEU A 70 -18.36 17.08 -5.08
C LEU A 70 -19.00 15.73 -4.75
N ARG A 71 -19.22 15.47 -3.44
CA ARG A 71 -19.97 14.31 -2.97
C ARG A 71 -21.39 14.28 -3.56
N GLU A 72 -22.12 15.39 -3.47
CA GLU A 72 -23.51 15.48 -3.94
C GLU A 72 -23.62 15.25 -5.47
N ARG A 73 -22.71 15.85 -6.24
CA ARG A 73 -22.61 15.62 -7.69
C ARG A 73 -22.31 14.16 -8.01
N ILE A 74 -21.34 13.55 -7.34
CA ILE A 74 -20.96 12.15 -7.57
C ILE A 74 -22.10 11.21 -7.19
N THR A 75 -22.74 11.40 -6.04
CA THR A 75 -23.89 10.58 -5.61
C THR A 75 -25.04 10.66 -6.61
N THR A 76 -25.36 11.85 -7.11
CA THR A 76 -26.38 12.03 -8.15
C THR A 76 -26.02 11.27 -9.43
N GLN A 77 -24.77 11.40 -9.90
CA GLN A 77 -24.30 10.69 -11.10
C GLN A 77 -24.30 9.17 -10.92
N ILE A 78 -23.87 8.66 -9.77
CA ILE A 78 -23.91 7.23 -9.46
C ILE A 78 -25.35 6.72 -9.45
N ASN A 79 -26.29 7.46 -8.89
CA ASN A 79 -27.71 7.08 -8.88
C ASN A 79 -28.30 7.04 -10.30
N ILE A 80 -27.92 7.98 -11.17
CA ILE A 80 -28.31 7.96 -12.59
C ILE A 80 -27.73 6.74 -13.32
N ILE A 81 -26.47 6.39 -13.07
CA ILE A 81 -25.78 5.26 -13.73
C ILE A 81 -26.24 3.90 -13.18
N ARG A 82 -26.64 3.83 -11.89
CA ARG A 82 -27.03 2.58 -11.21
C ARG A 82 -28.54 2.33 -11.11
N GLY A 83 -29.41 3.29 -11.44
CA GLY A 83 -30.82 3.01 -11.76
C GLY A 83 -30.85 2.28 -13.10
N ARG A 84 -31.42 1.07 -13.26
CA ARG A 84 -32.71 0.56 -12.79
C ARG A 84 -33.87 1.47 -13.16
#